data_AF-A0A9K3GP40-F1
#
_entry.id   AF-A0A9K3GP40-F1
#
_cell.length_a   1.000
_cell.length_b   1.000
_cell.length_c   1.000
_cell.angle_alpha   90.00
_cell.angle_beta   90.00
_cell.angle_gamma   90.00
#
_symmetry.space_group_name_H-M   'P 1'
#
loop_
_entity.id
_entity.type
_entity.pdbx_description
1 polymer ?
#
loop_
_entity_poly.entity_id
_entity_poly.type
_entity_poly.pdbx_seq_one_letter_code
_entity_poly.pdbx_strand_id
1 'polypeptide(L)' 'MPDTSSLQSAKGSLFEEFDASTARHLIAVVDAARQQGVSSEGISLPQVVVVGDQSSGKSSCLEALSGIELP' A
#
# COMPACT_ATOMS: atom_id res chain seq x y z
N MET A 1 7.67 17.15 31.36
CA MET A 1 6.61 16.89 30.36
C MET A 1 7.27 17.11 29.00
N PRO A 2 7.44 16.08 28.15
CA PRO A 2 8.01 16.28 26.81
C PRO A 2 6.94 16.82 25.86
N ASP A 3 7.26 17.90 25.15
CA ASP A 3 6.40 18.57 24.18
C ASP A 3 6.13 17.68 22.96
N THR A 4 4.87 17.35 22.73
CA THR A 4 4.39 16.47 21.64
C THR A 4 4.26 17.19 20.28
N SER A 5 4.57 18.49 20.21
CA SER A 5 4.49 19.33 19.01
C SER A 5 5.55 18.99 17.95
N SER A 6 6.69 18.43 18.33
CA SER A 6 7.81 18.13 17.41
C SER A 6 7.59 16.89 16.53
N LEU A 7 6.62 16.02 16.87
CA LEU A 7 6.34 14.78 16.15
C LEU A 7 5.35 14.96 14.98
N GLN A 8 4.65 16.10 14.92
CA GLN A 8 3.73 16.39 13.81
C GLN A 8 4.44 16.94 12.57
N SER A 9 5.60 17.60 12.71
CA SER A 9 6.33 18.19 11.58
C SER A 9 7.02 17.14 10.69
N ALA A 10 7.41 15.98 11.22
CA ALA A 10 8.09 14.94 10.44
C ALA A 10 7.14 14.09 9.56
N LYS A 11 5.82 14.15 9.82
CA LYS A 11 4.83 13.48 8.97
C LYS A 11 4.53 14.27 7.69
N GLY A 12 4.77 15.58 7.67
CA GLY A 12 4.49 16.43 6.51
C GLY A 12 5.52 16.29 5.38
N SER A 13 6.81 16.12 5.71
CA SER A 13 7.88 16.19 4.70
C SER A 13 8.15 14.87 3.96
N LEU A 14 7.94 13.71 4.58
CA LEU A 14 8.27 12.41 3.95
C LEU A 14 7.30 12.00 2.83
N PHE A 15 6.03 12.41 2.92
CA PHE A 15 5.04 12.10 1.89
C PHE A 15 5.03 13.14 0.76
N GLU A 16 5.46 14.38 1.02
CA GLU A 16 5.57 15.43 -0.02
C GLU A 16 6.71 15.17 -1.01
N GLU A 17 7.78 14.49 -0.59
CA GLU A 17 8.91 14.14 -1.46
C GLU A 17 8.66 12.88 -2.31
N PHE A 18 7.51 12.21 -2.10
CA PHE A 18 7.13 11.02 -2.85
C PHE A 18 6.33 11.39 -4.10
N ASP A 19 7.04 11.66 -5.19
CA ASP A 19 6.38 11.95 -6.46
C ASP A 19 5.66 10.70 -7.03
N ALA A 20 4.64 10.96 -7.87
CA ALA A 20 3.79 9.91 -8.41
C ALA A 20 4.51 8.97 -9.41
N SER A 21 5.66 9.35 -9.96
CA SER A 21 6.48 8.51 -10.85
C SER A 21 7.36 7.55 -10.05
N THR A 22 7.98 8.04 -8.97
CA THR A 22 8.75 7.23 -8.02
C THR A 22 7.86 6.18 -7.36
N ALA A 23 6.65 6.57 -6.93
CA ALA A 23 5.67 5.64 -6.38
C ALA A 23 5.30 4.52 -7.39
N ARG A 24 5.00 4.88 -8.65
CA ARG A 24 4.68 3.91 -9.71
C ARG A 24 5.85 2.98 -10.01
N HIS A 25 7.07 3.52 -10.04
CA HIS A 25 8.27 2.72 -10.28
C HIS A 25 8.47 1.66 -9.19
N LEU A 26 8.33 2.03 -7.91
CA LEU A 26 8.45 1.10 -6.80
C LEU A 26 7.38 0.00 -6.83
N ILE A 27 6.13 0.36 -7.14
CA ILE A 27 5.05 -0.63 -7.31
C ILE A 27 5.39 -1.60 -8.45
N ALA A 28 5.87 -1.10 -9.58
CA ALA A 28 6.27 -1.94 -10.71
C ALA A 28 7.42 -2.91 -10.37
N VAL A 29 8.39 -2.47 -9.54
CA VAL A 29 9.47 -3.34 -9.06
C VAL A 29 8.92 -4.45 -8.16
N VAL A 30 7.99 -4.13 -7.26
CA VAL A 30 7.34 -5.14 -6.40
C VAL A 30 6.54 -6.14 -7.24
N ASP A 31 5.83 -5.68 -8.27
CA ASP A 31 5.08 -6.54 -9.19
C ASP A 31 6.01 -7.44 -10.02
N ALA A 32 7.13 -6.90 -10.51
CA ALA A 32 8.14 -7.68 -11.22
C ALA A 32 8.74 -8.77 -10.30
N ALA A 33 9.11 -8.42 -9.07
CA ALA A 33 9.63 -9.39 -8.10
C ALA A 33 8.60 -10.50 -7.79
N ARG A 34 7.31 -10.14 -7.70
CA ARG A 34 6.23 -11.12 -7.51
C ARG A 34 6.12 -12.09 -8.68
N GLN A 35 6.21 -11.60 -9.92
CA GLN A 35 6.17 -12.42 -11.13
C GLN A 35 7.35 -13.38 -11.24
N GLN A 36 8.50 -13.04 -10.67
CA GLN A 36 9.68 -13.91 -10.62
C GLN A 36 9.60 -14.99 -9.51
N GLY A 37 8.50 -15.06 -8.74
CA GLY A 37 8.34 -16.07 -7.70
C GLY A 37 9.14 -15.81 -6.41
N VAL A 38 9.68 -14.60 -6.24
CA VAL A 38 10.50 -14.21 -5.07
C VAL A 38 9.73 -14.38 -3.74
N SER A 39 8.41 -14.24 -3.77
CA SER A 39 7.56 -14.53 -2.60
C SER A 39 7.59 -16.00 -2.15
N SER A 40 7.79 -16.92 -3.08
CA SER A 40 7.90 -18.36 -2.80
C SER A 40 9.28 -18.76 -2.30
N GLU A 41 10.29 -17.92 -2.51
CA GLU A 41 11.66 -18.12 -2.01
C GLU A 41 11.84 -17.64 -0.55
N GLY A 42 10.74 -17.25 0.11
CA GLY A 42 10.73 -16.84 1.52
C GLY A 42 10.92 -15.34 1.74
N ILE A 43 11.01 -14.53 0.67
CA ILE A 43 11.06 -13.07 0.77
C ILE A 43 9.63 -12.53 0.75
N SER A 44 9.17 -11.93 1.84
CA SER A 44 7.85 -11.30 1.90
C SER A 44 7.84 -10.00 1.06
N LEU A 45 6.95 -9.94 0.07
CA LEU A 45 6.71 -8.72 -0.68
C LEU A 45 5.59 -7.89 -0.05
N PRO A 46 5.66 -6.55 -0.10
CA PRO A 46 4.58 -5.68 0.38
C PRO A 46 3.24 -6.03 -0.28
N GLN A 47 2.18 -6.06 0.53
CA GLN A 47 0.80 -6.32 0.12
C GLN A 47 -0.16 -5.45 0.92
N VAL A 48 -1.24 -5.02 0.27
CA VAL A 48 -2.35 -4.34 0.94
C VAL A 48 -3.55 -5.27 0.90
N VAL A 49 -4.11 -5.56 2.07
CA VAL A 49 -5.28 -6.43 2.22
C VAL A 49 -6.39 -5.67 2.90
N VAL A 50 -7.63 -5.88 2.43
CA VAL A 50 -8.82 -5.27 3.03
C VAL A 50 -9.48 -6.31 3.94
N VAL A 51 -9.64 -5.98 5.22
CA VAL A 51 -10.19 -6.87 6.25
C VAL A 51 -11.40 -6.22 6.91
N GLY A 52 -12.44 -7.00 7.17
CA GLY A 52 -13.68 -6.53 7.79
C GLY A 52 -14.71 -7.66 7.95
N ASP A 53 -15.75 -7.40 8.73
CA ASP A 53 -16.81 -8.38 9.01
C ASP A 53 -17.62 -8.77 7.75
N GLN A 54 -18.36 -9.87 7.76
CA GLN A 54 -19.21 -10.28 6.64
C GLN A 54 -20.16 -9.11 6.26
N SER A 55 -20.36 -8.90 4.95
CA SER A 55 -21.19 -7.80 4.42
C SER A 55 -20.69 -6.36 4.65
N SER A 56 -19.49 -6.15 5.20
CA SER A 56 -18.93 -4.81 5.41
C SER A 56 -18.49 -4.05 4.14
N GLY A 57 -18.78 -4.58 2.94
CA GLY A 57 -18.41 -3.93 1.68
C GLY A 57 -16.93 -4.06 1.26
N LYS A 58 -16.19 -5.08 1.72
CA LYS A 58 -14.79 -5.33 1.32
C LYS A 58 -14.61 -5.43 -0.20
N SER A 59 -15.48 -6.21 -0.86
CA SER A 59 -15.49 -6.34 -2.32
C SER A 59 -15.78 -4.99 -2.97
N SER A 60 -16.86 -4.32 -2.56
CA SER A 60 -17.22 -2.98 -3.05
C SER A 60 -16.09 -1.93 -2.90
N CYS A 61 -15.34 -1.97 -1.80
CA CYS A 61 -14.19 -1.10 -1.59
C CYS A 61 -13.05 -1.40 -2.58
N LEU A 62 -12.70 -2.67 -2.77
CA LEU A 62 -11.67 -3.06 -3.74
C LEU A 62 -12.11 -2.81 -5.18
N GLU A 63 -13.39 -2.98 -5.51
CA GLU A 63 -13.95 -2.66 -6.83
C GLU A 63 -13.84 -1.16 -7.13
N ALA A 64 -14.21 -0.31 -6.17
CA ALA A 64 -14.09 1.14 -6.32
C ALA A 64 -12.64 1.63 -6.48
N LEU A 65 -11.69 0.95 -5.81
CA LEU A 65 -10.25 1.30 -5.88
C LEU A 65 -9.57 0.74 -7.13
N SER A 66 -9.89 -0.49 -7.53
CA SER A 66 -9.25 -1.18 -8.65
C SER A 66 -9.92 -0.92 -10.00
N GLY A 67 -11.21 -0.56 -10.00
CA GLY A 67 -12.03 -0.50 -11.20
C GLY A 67 -12.33 -1.88 -11.80
N ILE A 68 -12.07 -2.96 -11.06
CA ILE A 68 -12.32 -4.36 -11.47
C ILE A 68 -13.53 -4.86 -10.70
N GLU A 69 -14.49 -5.50 -11.39
CA GLU A 69 -15.59 -6.21 -10.73
C GLU A 69 -15.06 -7.49 -10.08
N LEU A 70 -15.32 -7.65 -8.78
CA LEU A 70 -14.90 -8.81 -8.01
C LEU A 70 -16.08 -9.77 -7.83
N PRO A 71 -15.86 -11.10 -7.93
CA PRO A 71 -16.90 -12.09 -7.69
C PRO A 71 -17.35 -12.16 -6.22
#